data_AF-A0A2Z4FIW6-F1
#
_entry.id   AF-A0A2Z4FIW6-F1
#
_cell.length_a   1.000
_cell.length_b   1.000
_cell.length_c   1.000
_cell.angle_alpha   90.00
_cell.angle_beta   90.00
_cell.angle_gamma   90.00
#
_symmetry.space_group_name_H-M   'P 1'
#
loop_
_entity.id
_entity.type
_entity.pdbx_description
1 polymer ?
#
loop_
_entity_poly.entity_id
_entity_poly.type
_entity_poly.pdbx_seq_one_letter_code
_entity_poly.pdbx_strand_id
1 'polypeptide(L)'
;MSRFLLDASGSVENTPLESPRSLQLSHLKGLFVKKLRRQFYYLLEDDHADTLGPQIVEYGLATLITINIIALMLSTMPELQAYDAAFVAIERLSVVLFSVEYILRVWCVAERLEDPFWGRVKFIFHPLMLIDLMAVAPGYFTGPLDLRFARSFRLIRILKLTRHSTALSLIIEVLRRKREELFSVALISVLMLVMASGMIYYAEHPTQPEAFSSIPESMWWAVMTMTTVGYGDVTPVTTAGRIIGGLVALTGVGFFAMPAGILAYGFSEVISEKKQKLKEAKRPR
;
A
#
# COMPACT_ATOMS: atom_id res chain seq x y z
N MET A 1 -2.26 -48.93 33.33
CA MET A 1 -2.92 -49.92 32.47
C MET A 1 -2.51 -49.61 31.03
N SER A 2 -1.39 -50.20 30.61
CA SER A 2 -0.68 -49.94 29.35
C SER A 2 -1.37 -50.65 28.17
N ARG A 3 -1.57 -49.95 27.05
CA ARG A 3 -1.90 -50.57 25.76
C ARG A 3 -0.63 -50.58 24.90
N PHE A 4 0.01 -51.75 24.84
CA PHE A 4 0.99 -52.09 23.81
C PHE A 4 0.22 -52.45 22.52
N LEU A 5 0.45 -51.72 21.44
CA LEU A 5 0.06 -52.14 20.09
C LEU A 5 1.28 -52.82 19.45
N LEU A 6 1.12 -54.09 19.10
CA LEU A 6 2.10 -54.91 18.40
C LEU A 6 1.91 -54.70 16.89
N ASP A 7 2.95 -54.21 16.21
CA ASP A 7 3.11 -54.30 14.76
C ASP A 7 3.80 -55.63 14.38
N ALA A 8 3.44 -56.20 13.23
CA ALA A 8 3.77 -57.56 12.79
C ALA A 8 5.20 -57.72 12.20
N SER A 9 6.13 -56.83 12.54
CA SER A 9 7.48 -56.78 11.96
C SER A 9 8.63 -57.00 12.95
N GLY A 10 8.35 -57.26 14.23
CA GLY A 10 9.37 -57.75 15.19
C GLY A 10 10.52 -56.78 15.49
N SER A 11 10.45 -55.51 15.07
CA SER A 11 11.35 -54.46 15.53
C SER A 11 10.66 -53.62 16.60
N VAL A 12 11.17 -53.68 17.83
CA VAL A 12 10.80 -52.74 18.90
C VAL A 12 11.30 -51.36 18.47
N GLU A 13 10.42 -50.55 17.89
CA GLU A 13 10.71 -49.15 17.64
C GLU A 13 10.74 -48.43 18.99
N ASN A 14 11.95 -48.35 19.56
CA ASN A 14 12.26 -47.56 20.74
C ASN A 14 12.06 -46.08 20.41
N THR A 15 10.82 -45.60 20.41
CA THR A 15 10.56 -44.17 20.58
C THR A 15 11.10 -43.80 21.97
N PRO A 16 12.15 -42.96 22.09
CA PRO A 16 12.70 -42.63 23.39
C PRO A 16 11.60 -41.95 24.20
N LEU A 17 11.22 -42.54 25.34
CA LEU A 17 10.39 -41.88 26.34
C LEU A 17 11.14 -40.61 26.76
N GLU A 18 10.67 -39.46 26.29
CA GLU A 18 11.25 -38.17 26.67
C GLU A 18 11.32 -38.09 28.20
N SER A 19 12.52 -37.89 28.73
CA SER A 19 12.73 -37.78 30.17
C SER A 19 11.83 -36.67 30.77
N PRO A 20 11.37 -36.79 32.02
CA PRO A 20 10.55 -35.75 32.67
C PRO A 20 11.19 -34.35 32.63
N ARG A 21 12.53 -34.29 32.61
CA ARG A 21 13.30 -33.05 32.47
C ARG A 21 13.22 -32.45 31.06
N SER A 22 13.23 -33.26 29.99
CA SER A 22 13.10 -32.74 28.61
C SER A 22 11.69 -32.20 28.34
N LEU A 23 10.67 -32.82 28.92
CA LEU A 23 9.27 -32.35 28.88
C LEU A 23 9.08 -31.02 29.65
N GLN A 24 9.71 -30.87 30.82
CA GLN A 24 9.69 -29.60 31.55
C GLN A 24 10.45 -28.49 30.81
N LEU A 25 11.59 -28.82 30.19
CA LEU A 25 12.38 -27.85 29.43
C LEU A 25 11.65 -27.37 28.16
N SER A 26 10.96 -28.28 27.46
CA SER A 26 10.15 -27.94 26.27
C SER A 26 8.94 -27.09 26.64
N HIS A 27 8.29 -27.38 27.78
CA HIS A 27 7.19 -26.58 28.29
C HIS A 27 7.62 -25.16 28.72
N LEU A 28 8.74 -25.03 29.45
CA LEU A 28 9.30 -23.72 29.85
C LEU A 28 9.76 -22.90 28.63
N LYS A 29 10.38 -23.54 27.64
CA LYS A 29 10.71 -22.89 26.36
C LYS A 29 9.45 -22.41 25.65
N GLY A 30 8.38 -23.21 25.62
CA GLY A 30 7.10 -22.83 25.04
C GLY A 30 6.47 -21.60 25.71
N LEU A 31 6.49 -21.54 27.05
CA LEU A 31 5.98 -20.40 27.82
C LEU A 31 6.80 -19.12 27.58
N PHE A 32 8.13 -19.24 27.53
CA PHE A 32 9.02 -18.12 27.24
C PHE A 32 8.80 -17.57 25.83
N VAL A 33 8.74 -18.46 24.82
CA VAL A 33 8.48 -18.09 23.42
C VAL A 33 7.11 -17.42 23.28
N LYS A 34 6.08 -17.93 23.96
CA LYS A 34 4.74 -17.34 23.94
C LYS A 34 4.73 -15.94 24.55
N LYS A 35 5.40 -15.75 25.68
CA LYS A 35 5.53 -14.43 26.33
C LYS A 35 6.27 -13.43 25.44
N LEU A 36 7.37 -13.86 24.83
CA LEU A 36 8.16 -13.03 23.92
C LEU A 36 7.37 -12.65 22.67
N ARG A 37 6.68 -13.62 22.06
CA ARG A 37 5.82 -13.40 20.89
C ARG A 37 4.72 -12.39 21.18
N ARG A 38 4.08 -12.51 22.35
CA ARG A 38 3.05 -11.57 22.79
C ARG A 38 3.60 -10.15 22.99
N GLN A 39 4.82 -10.00 23.53
CA GLN A 39 5.47 -8.69 23.65
C GLN A 39 5.75 -8.06 22.28
N PHE A 40 6.31 -8.80 21.33
CA PHE A 40 6.56 -8.29 19.99
C PHE A 40 5.27 -7.99 19.22
N TYR A 41 4.20 -8.75 19.44
CA TYR A 41 2.88 -8.45 18.90
C TYR A 41 2.39 -7.06 19.36
N TYR A 42 2.46 -6.79 20.67
CA TYR A 42 2.10 -5.46 21.20
C TYR A 42 3.04 -4.36 20.68
N LEU A 43 4.31 -4.66 20.45
CA LEU A 43 5.28 -3.69 19.95
C LEU A 43 5.07 -3.33 18.47
N LEU A 44 4.62 -4.29 17.65
CA LEU A 44 4.61 -4.17 16.17
C LEU A 44 3.22 -4.02 15.54
N GLU A 45 2.14 -4.42 16.23
CA GLU A 45 0.78 -4.48 15.66
C GLU A 45 -0.29 -3.78 16.51
N ASP A 46 0.00 -3.42 17.77
CA ASP A 46 -1.00 -2.75 18.63
C ASP A 46 -0.97 -1.23 18.47
N ASP A 47 -1.80 -0.73 17.54
CA ASP A 47 -2.00 0.70 17.27
C ASP A 47 -2.60 1.50 18.46
N HIS A 48 -3.02 0.85 19.55
CA HIS A 48 -3.75 1.48 20.67
C HIS A 48 -2.92 1.64 21.95
N ALA A 49 -1.64 1.30 21.91
CA ALA A 49 -0.80 1.44 23.09
C ALA A 49 -0.21 2.85 23.18
N ASP A 50 -0.71 3.68 24.10
CA ASP A 50 -0.09 4.93 24.60
C ASP A 50 1.24 4.66 25.34
N THR A 51 2.02 3.69 24.85
CA THR A 51 3.28 3.26 25.42
C THR A 51 4.42 3.73 24.51
N LEU A 52 5.52 4.14 25.13
CA LEU A 52 6.68 4.70 24.41
C LEU A 52 7.32 3.71 23.43
N GLY A 53 7.23 2.40 23.70
CA GLY A 53 7.89 1.36 22.89
C GLY A 53 7.40 1.28 21.43
N PRO A 54 6.10 1.02 21.18
CA PRO A 54 5.53 0.97 19.84
C PRO A 54 5.77 2.25 19.04
N GLN A 55 5.62 3.41 19.69
CA GLN A 55 5.86 4.72 19.06
C GLN A 55 7.30 4.86 18.57
N ILE A 56 8.30 4.45 19.36
CA ILE A 56 9.71 4.49 18.94
C ILE A 56 9.94 3.62 17.71
N VAL A 57 9.36 2.42 17.68
CA VAL A 57 9.50 1.51 16.54
C VAL A 57 8.82 2.07 15.29
N GLU A 58 7.61 2.60 15.45
CA GLU A 58 6.84 3.23 14.38
C GLU A 58 7.57 4.45 13.78
N TYR A 59 7.97 5.41 14.61
CA TYR A 59 8.72 6.59 14.16
C TYR A 59 10.10 6.21 13.60
N GLY A 60 10.76 5.18 14.16
CA GLY A 60 12.02 4.65 13.65
C GLY A 60 11.88 4.09 12.23
N LEU A 61 10.85 3.27 11.98
CA LEU A 61 10.56 2.72 10.66
C LEU A 61 10.16 3.82 9.66
N ALA A 62 9.32 4.77 10.07
CA ALA A 62 8.95 5.92 9.23
C ALA A 62 10.16 6.79 8.86
N THR A 63 11.06 7.02 9.81
CA THR A 63 12.33 7.73 9.58
C THR A 63 13.21 6.96 8.61
N LEU A 64 13.35 5.65 8.78
CA LEU A 64 14.11 4.79 7.87
C LEU A 64 13.55 4.84 6.44
N ILE A 65 12.22 4.75 6.27
CA ILE A 65 11.56 4.88 4.96
C ILE A 65 11.87 6.25 4.34
N THR A 66 11.78 7.32 5.12
CA THR A 66 12.08 8.69 4.67
C THR A 66 13.52 8.83 4.21
N ILE A 67 14.49 8.31 4.98
CA ILE A 67 15.91 8.28 4.61
C ILE A 67 16.11 7.50 3.30
N ASN A 68 15.42 6.37 3.11
CA ASN A 68 15.52 5.59 1.86
C ASN A 68 15.00 6.36 0.65
N ILE A 69 13.89 7.09 0.79
CA ILE A 69 13.32 7.89 -0.29
C ILE A 69 14.27 9.03 -0.66
N ILE A 70 14.83 9.72 0.34
CA ILE A 70 15.82 10.78 0.11
C ILE A 70 17.07 10.19 -0.56
N ALA A 71 17.62 9.08 -0.06
CA ALA A 71 18.76 8.42 -0.67
C ALA A 71 18.48 8.00 -2.12
N LEU A 72 17.28 7.49 -2.41
CA LEU A 72 16.87 7.16 -3.77
C LEU A 72 16.84 8.40 -4.67
N MET A 73 16.23 9.51 -4.22
CA MET A 73 16.21 10.76 -4.99
C MET A 73 17.63 11.27 -5.27
N LEU A 74 18.48 11.32 -4.24
CA LEU A 74 19.86 11.79 -4.38
C LEU A 74 20.69 10.88 -5.29
N SER A 75 20.45 9.57 -5.28
CA SER A 75 21.14 8.62 -6.18
C SER A 75 20.83 8.81 -7.66
N THR A 76 19.80 9.59 -8.01
CA THR A 76 19.48 9.93 -9.41
C THR A 76 20.25 11.15 -9.93
N MET A 77 20.95 11.89 -9.04
CA MET A 77 21.69 13.10 -9.39
C MET A 77 23.12 12.73 -9.82
N PRO A 78 23.54 13.02 -11.07
CA PRO A 78 24.89 12.69 -11.56
C PRO A 78 26.00 13.29 -10.71
N GLU A 79 25.77 14.46 -10.09
CA GLU A 79 26.73 15.17 -9.26
C GLU A 79 27.08 14.41 -7.97
N LEU A 80 26.21 13.50 -7.52
CA LEU A 80 26.36 12.74 -6.29
C LEU A 80 26.82 11.30 -6.51
N GLN A 81 27.23 10.96 -7.73
CA GLN A 81 27.69 9.62 -8.10
C GLN A 81 28.87 9.12 -7.23
N ALA A 82 29.69 10.04 -6.70
CA ALA A 82 30.76 9.71 -5.75
C ALA A 82 30.27 9.01 -4.46
N TYR A 83 28.99 9.16 -4.11
CA TYR A 83 28.36 8.58 -2.91
C TYR A 83 27.55 7.30 -3.21
N ASP A 84 27.63 6.73 -4.42
CA ASP A 84 26.88 5.52 -4.81
C ASP A 84 27.07 4.36 -3.82
N ALA A 85 28.30 4.16 -3.32
CA ALA A 85 28.58 3.13 -2.33
C ALA A 85 27.80 3.34 -1.02
N ALA A 86 27.63 4.59 -0.58
CA ALA A 86 26.86 4.93 0.61
C ALA A 86 25.36 4.70 0.37
N PHE A 87 24.83 5.09 -0.80
CA PHE A 87 23.42 4.84 -1.14
C PHE A 87 23.09 3.34 -1.20
N VAL A 88 23.98 2.53 -1.78
CA VAL A 88 23.84 1.07 -1.80
C VAL A 88 23.93 0.48 -0.39
N ALA A 89 24.79 1.02 0.49
CA ALA A 89 24.89 0.57 1.88
C ALA A 89 23.60 0.87 2.66
N ILE A 90 23.05 2.09 2.53
CA ILE A 90 21.76 2.48 3.13
C ILE A 90 20.66 1.55 2.64
N GLU A 91 20.61 1.27 1.33
CA GLU A 91 19.61 0.36 0.76
C GLU A 91 19.72 -1.05 1.36
N ARG A 92 20.93 -1.63 1.38
CA ARG A 92 21.15 -2.99 1.92
C ARG A 92 20.77 -3.08 3.40
N LEU A 93 21.18 -2.10 4.20
CA LEU A 93 20.83 -2.04 5.61
C LEU A 93 19.30 -2.00 5.79
N SER A 94 18.62 -1.18 4.99
CA SER A 94 17.18 -1.00 5.08
C SER A 94 16.40 -2.23 4.65
N VAL A 95 16.86 -2.94 3.60
CA VAL A 95 16.29 -4.22 3.18
C VAL A 95 16.40 -5.26 4.30
N VAL A 96 17.55 -5.34 4.98
CA VAL A 96 17.71 -6.25 6.13
C VAL A 96 16.75 -5.89 7.25
N LEU A 97 16.68 -4.61 7.64
CA LEU A 97 15.80 -4.15 8.73
C LEU A 97 14.32 -4.41 8.42
N PHE A 98 13.85 -4.09 7.21
CA PHE A 98 12.46 -4.35 6.79
C PHE A 98 12.15 -5.85 6.65
N SER A 99 13.14 -6.67 6.30
CA SER A 99 12.96 -8.13 6.26
C SER A 99 12.79 -8.71 7.65
N VAL A 100 13.62 -8.27 8.60
CA VAL A 100 13.51 -8.67 10.01
C VAL A 100 12.14 -8.26 10.57
N GLU A 101 11.73 -7.02 10.34
CA GLU A 101 10.40 -6.53 10.71
C GLU A 101 9.27 -7.39 10.13
N TYR A 102 9.31 -7.68 8.81
CA TYR A 102 8.32 -8.52 8.14
C TYR A 102 8.23 -9.92 8.78
N ILE A 103 9.37 -10.57 9.00
CA ILE A 103 9.45 -11.90 9.62
C ILE A 103 8.89 -11.86 11.05
N LEU A 104 9.27 -10.85 11.84
CA LEU A 104 8.78 -10.69 13.20
C LEU A 104 7.26 -10.52 13.23
N ARG A 105 6.68 -9.75 12.30
CA ARG A 105 5.22 -9.59 12.18
C ARG A 105 4.51 -10.92 11.88
N VAL A 106 4.98 -11.66 10.88
CA VAL A 106 4.43 -12.99 10.54
C VAL A 106 4.60 -13.98 11.71
N TRP A 107 5.70 -13.89 12.45
CA TRP A 107 5.94 -14.75 13.60
C TRP A 107 4.98 -14.43 14.76
N CYS A 108 4.71 -13.15 15.01
CA CYS A 108 3.95 -12.70 16.17
C CYS A 108 2.44 -12.82 16.03
N VAL A 109 1.90 -12.81 14.81
CA VAL A 109 0.46 -12.90 14.54
C VAL A 109 -0.18 -14.22 15.03
N ALA A 110 0.64 -15.27 15.25
CA ALA A 110 0.17 -16.57 15.70
C ALA A 110 -0.51 -16.57 17.07
N GLU A 111 -0.38 -15.52 17.89
CA GLU A 111 -1.10 -15.40 19.17
C GLU A 111 -2.58 -15.03 19.01
N ARG A 112 -3.01 -14.51 17.86
CA ARG A 112 -4.39 -14.07 17.61
C ARG A 112 -5.27 -15.13 16.93
N LEU A 113 -4.65 -16.14 16.30
CA LEU A 113 -5.34 -17.02 15.35
C LEU A 113 -5.52 -18.42 15.95
N GLU A 114 -6.74 -18.96 15.82
CA GLU A 114 -7.12 -20.30 16.29
C GLU A 114 -6.24 -21.40 15.67
N ASP A 115 -5.89 -21.24 14.39
CA ASP A 115 -4.94 -22.09 13.66
C ASP A 115 -3.61 -21.35 13.38
N PRO A 116 -2.51 -21.69 14.08
CA PRO A 116 -1.23 -20.99 13.95
C PRO A 116 -0.58 -21.08 12.55
N PHE A 117 -0.81 -22.17 11.81
CA PHE A 117 -0.21 -22.38 10.49
C PHE A 117 -1.00 -21.65 9.40
N TRP A 118 -2.29 -21.98 9.25
CA TRP A 118 -3.17 -21.36 8.24
C TRP A 118 -3.39 -19.88 8.50
N GLY A 119 -3.39 -19.47 9.77
CA GLY A 119 -3.44 -18.07 10.16
C GLY A 119 -2.28 -17.24 9.62
N ARG A 120 -1.05 -17.77 9.66
CA ARG A 120 0.14 -17.10 9.11
C ARG A 120 0.08 -16.99 7.59
N VAL A 121 -0.34 -18.07 6.92
CA VAL A 121 -0.48 -18.06 5.45
C VAL A 121 -1.49 -16.99 5.04
N LYS A 122 -2.66 -16.93 5.69
CA LYS A 122 -3.66 -15.90 5.43
C LYS A 122 -3.12 -14.49 5.71
N PHE A 123 -2.30 -14.33 6.74
CA PHE A 123 -1.69 -13.05 7.09
C PHE A 123 -0.67 -12.57 6.05
N ILE A 124 0.14 -13.47 5.47
CA ILE A 124 1.08 -13.14 4.39
C ILE A 124 0.37 -12.52 3.19
N PHE A 125 -0.83 -13.02 2.86
CA PHE A 125 -1.66 -12.51 1.75
C PHE A 125 -2.54 -11.31 2.13
N HIS A 126 -2.42 -10.77 3.35
CA HIS A 126 -3.11 -9.55 3.72
C HIS A 126 -2.53 -8.34 2.97
N PRO A 127 -3.34 -7.38 2.46
CA PRO A 127 -2.86 -6.30 1.60
C PRO A 127 -1.68 -5.48 2.16
N LEU A 128 -1.69 -5.19 3.46
CA LEU A 128 -0.57 -4.47 4.12
C LEU A 128 0.72 -5.31 4.18
N MET A 129 0.60 -6.63 4.34
CA MET A 129 1.75 -7.54 4.35
C MET A 129 2.31 -7.76 2.95
N LEU A 130 1.46 -7.72 1.92
CA LEU A 130 1.92 -7.72 0.53
C LEU A 130 2.73 -6.46 0.21
N ILE A 131 2.33 -5.29 0.73
CA ILE A 131 3.13 -4.05 0.59
C ILE A 131 4.50 -4.23 1.24
N ASP A 132 4.57 -4.76 2.46
CA ASP A 132 5.84 -5.02 3.15
C ASP A 132 6.74 -5.99 2.37
N LEU A 133 6.16 -7.05 1.80
CA LEU A 133 6.88 -8.00 0.97
C LEU A 133 7.41 -7.35 -0.32
N MET A 134 6.56 -6.60 -1.03
CA MET A 134 6.94 -5.90 -2.26
C MET A 134 7.97 -4.79 -2.03
N ALA A 135 7.98 -4.18 -0.84
CA ALA A 135 8.97 -3.18 -0.45
C ALA A 135 10.38 -3.77 -0.24
N VAL A 136 10.44 -5.04 0.17
CA VAL A 136 11.68 -5.77 0.47
C VAL A 136 12.19 -6.54 -0.74
N ALA A 137 11.30 -7.15 -1.51
CA ALA A 137 11.62 -8.06 -2.60
C ALA A 137 12.65 -7.52 -3.61
N PRO A 138 12.59 -6.25 -4.08
CA PRO A 138 13.57 -5.70 -5.02
C PRO A 138 15.01 -5.73 -4.52
N GLY A 139 15.22 -5.69 -3.20
CA GLY A 139 16.56 -5.72 -2.60
C GLY A 139 17.26 -7.07 -2.73
N TYR A 140 16.51 -8.15 -2.99
CA TYR A 140 17.02 -9.51 -3.17
C TYR A 140 17.18 -9.90 -4.63
N PHE A 141 16.57 -9.16 -5.55
CA PHE A 141 16.73 -9.35 -7.00
C PHE A 141 17.95 -8.57 -7.51
N THR A 142 19.13 -9.18 -7.45
CA THR A 142 20.40 -8.59 -7.91
C THR A 142 20.90 -9.20 -9.24
N GLY A 143 20.00 -9.83 -10.01
CA GLY A 143 20.33 -10.50 -11.28
C GLY A 143 20.24 -9.61 -12.53
N PRO A 144 20.66 -10.13 -13.70
CA PRO A 144 20.63 -9.42 -14.99
C PRO A 144 19.23 -9.23 -15.59
N LEU A 145 18.18 -9.80 -14.96
CA LEU A 145 16.79 -9.59 -15.33
C LEU A 145 16.38 -8.16 -14.96
N ASP A 146 16.54 -7.27 -15.93
CA ASP A 146 16.00 -5.91 -16.04
C ASP A 146 15.99 -5.07 -14.73
N LEU A 147 17.20 -4.69 -14.30
CA LEU A 147 17.49 -3.85 -13.14
C LEU A 147 16.78 -2.48 -13.15
N ARG A 148 16.17 -2.06 -14.28
CA ARG A 148 15.45 -0.79 -14.37
C ARG A 148 14.05 -0.90 -13.76
N PHE A 149 13.30 -1.94 -14.10
CA PHE A 149 11.97 -2.16 -13.52
C PHE A 149 12.07 -2.50 -12.03
N ALA A 150 13.03 -3.33 -11.63
CA ALA A 150 13.28 -3.65 -10.22
C ALA A 150 13.59 -2.39 -9.37
N ARG A 151 14.26 -1.38 -9.93
CA ARG A 151 14.51 -0.10 -9.26
C ARG A 151 13.22 0.67 -8.99
N SER A 152 12.27 0.68 -9.92
CA SER A 152 10.97 1.35 -9.74
C SER A 152 10.15 0.76 -8.60
N PHE A 153 10.24 -0.56 -8.36
CA PHE A 153 9.57 -1.21 -7.22
C PHE A 153 10.10 -0.72 -5.86
N ARG A 154 11.28 -0.10 -5.78
CA ARG A 154 11.78 0.50 -4.53
C ARG A 154 10.87 1.62 -4.03
N LEU A 155 10.16 2.30 -4.93
CA LEU A 155 9.18 3.33 -4.56
C LEU A 155 8.01 2.74 -3.77
N ILE A 156 7.71 1.44 -3.89
CA ILE A 156 6.65 0.78 -3.11
C ILE A 156 6.93 0.85 -1.60
N ARG A 157 8.19 1.01 -1.19
CA ARG A 157 8.55 1.25 0.22
C ARG A 157 7.82 2.47 0.80
N ILE A 158 7.45 3.46 -0.01
CA ILE A 158 6.65 4.62 0.44
C ILE A 158 5.26 4.19 0.95
N LEU A 159 4.69 3.14 0.37
CA LEU A 159 3.37 2.63 0.74
C LEU A 159 3.39 2.00 2.14
N LYS A 160 4.57 1.64 2.69
CA LYS A 160 4.68 1.19 4.09
C LYS A 160 4.26 2.28 5.09
N LEU A 161 4.34 3.56 4.71
CA LEU A 161 3.85 4.67 5.54
C LEU A 161 2.34 4.61 5.78
N THR A 162 1.58 3.89 4.95
CA THR A 162 0.13 3.73 5.14
C THR A 162 -0.23 3.09 6.48
N ARG A 163 0.59 2.15 6.96
CA ARG A 163 0.40 1.51 8.27
C ARG A 163 0.73 2.46 9.42
N HIS A 164 1.69 3.35 9.21
CA HIS A 164 2.22 4.26 10.25
C HIS A 164 1.52 5.63 10.27
N SER A 165 0.42 5.78 9.53
CA SER A 165 -0.28 7.06 9.39
C SER A 165 -1.77 6.87 9.58
N THR A 166 -2.27 7.37 10.71
CA THR A 166 -3.72 7.49 10.98
C THR A 166 -4.45 8.27 9.88
N ALA A 167 -3.78 9.26 9.27
CA ALA A 167 -4.34 10.05 8.17
C ALA A 167 -4.52 9.20 6.90
N LEU A 168 -3.54 8.39 6.51
CA LEU A 168 -3.65 7.49 5.35
C LEU A 168 -4.70 6.39 5.60
N SER A 169 -4.76 5.85 6.81
CA SER A 169 -5.82 4.90 7.19
C SER A 169 -7.22 5.52 7.09
N LEU A 170 -7.38 6.80 7.45
CA LEU A 170 -8.64 7.53 7.25
C LEU A 170 -8.98 7.69 5.77
N ILE A 171 -8.01 8.05 4.92
CA ILE A 171 -8.19 8.16 3.46
C ILE A 171 -8.65 6.82 2.88
N ILE A 172 -7.99 5.71 3.24
CA ILE A 172 -8.35 4.37 2.77
C ILE A 172 -9.75 3.98 3.21
N GLU A 173 -10.13 4.28 4.45
CA GLU A 173 -11.48 4.02 4.96
C GLU A 173 -12.54 4.80 4.16
N VAL A 174 -12.29 6.09 3.89
CA VAL A 174 -13.20 6.92 3.08
C VAL A 174 -13.32 6.37 1.65
N LEU A 175 -12.19 6.03 1.02
CA LEU A 175 -12.18 5.42 -0.32
C LEU A 175 -12.97 4.12 -0.38
N ARG A 176 -12.82 3.26 0.64
CA ARG A 176 -13.56 1.99 0.74
C ARG A 176 -15.06 2.20 0.91
N ARG A 177 -15.47 3.19 1.73
CA ARG A 177 -16.87 3.54 1.95
C ARG A 177 -17.52 4.15 0.71
N LYS A 178 -16.79 5.02 0.02
CA LYS A 178 -17.28 5.76 -1.17
C LYS A 178 -16.96 5.06 -2.50
N ARG A 179 -16.53 3.80 -2.47
CA ARG A 179 -16.04 3.10 -3.68
C ARG A 179 -17.08 3.03 -4.81
N GLU A 180 -18.35 2.84 -4.49
CA GLU A 180 -19.43 2.70 -5.49
C GLU A 180 -19.71 4.05 -6.16
N GLU A 181 -19.72 5.13 -5.37
CA GLU A 181 -19.87 6.52 -5.86
C GLU A 181 -18.67 6.90 -6.73
N LEU A 182 -17.45 6.64 -6.26
CA LEU A 182 -16.21 6.91 -6.99
C LEU A 182 -16.11 6.11 -8.29
N PHE A 183 -16.49 4.84 -8.27
CA PHE A 183 -16.51 3.99 -9.47
C PHE A 183 -17.50 4.53 -10.51
N SER A 184 -18.70 4.92 -10.07
CA SER A 184 -19.72 5.50 -10.95
C SER A 184 -19.23 6.80 -11.62
N VAL A 185 -18.64 7.70 -10.84
CA VAL A 185 -18.08 8.96 -11.37
C VAL A 185 -16.90 8.71 -12.30
N ALA A 186 -16.01 7.77 -11.97
CA ALA A 186 -14.89 7.41 -12.82
C ALA A 186 -15.37 6.84 -14.16
N LEU A 187 -16.37 5.95 -14.15
CA LEU A 187 -16.96 5.40 -15.37
C LEU A 187 -17.56 6.50 -16.25
N ILE A 188 -18.35 7.41 -15.68
CA ILE A 188 -18.93 8.52 -16.45
C ILE A 188 -17.83 9.44 -16.99
N SER A 189 -16.79 9.72 -16.20
CA SER A 189 -15.67 10.56 -16.63
C SER A 189 -14.91 9.95 -17.81
N VAL A 190 -14.69 8.63 -17.81
CA VAL A 190 -14.06 7.91 -18.93
C VAL A 190 -14.94 7.96 -20.18
N LEU A 191 -16.25 7.76 -20.05
CA LEU A 191 -17.17 7.85 -21.18
C LEU A 191 -17.18 9.26 -21.78
N MET A 192 -17.26 10.30 -20.94
CA MET A 192 -17.17 11.68 -21.38
C MET A 192 -15.84 12.00 -22.06
N LEU A 193 -14.73 11.48 -21.53
CA LEU A 193 -13.41 11.66 -22.11
C LEU A 193 -13.34 11.07 -23.52
N VAL A 194 -13.81 9.83 -23.72
CA VAL A 194 -13.86 9.18 -25.04
C VAL A 194 -14.74 9.98 -26.01
N MET A 195 -15.92 10.42 -25.55
CA MET A 195 -16.83 11.24 -26.37
C MET A 195 -16.20 12.58 -26.77
N ALA A 196 -15.61 13.31 -25.82
CA ALA A 196 -14.94 14.59 -26.07
C ALA A 196 -13.79 14.44 -27.07
N SER A 197 -12.97 13.39 -26.89
CA SER A 197 -11.84 13.07 -27.77
C SER A 197 -12.29 12.74 -29.19
N GLY A 198 -13.37 11.98 -29.34
CA GLY A 198 -13.95 11.67 -30.65
C GLY A 198 -14.52 12.91 -31.33
N MET A 199 -15.31 13.70 -30.62
CA MET A 199 -15.92 14.92 -31.16
C MET A 199 -14.87 15.94 -31.62
N ILE A 200 -13.85 16.19 -30.81
CA ILE A 200 -12.81 17.16 -31.16
C ILE A 200 -11.94 16.66 -32.31
N TYR A 201 -11.62 15.35 -32.35
CA TYR A 201 -10.89 14.74 -33.46
C TYR A 201 -11.61 14.99 -34.79
N TYR A 202 -12.90 14.64 -34.89
CA TYR A 202 -13.64 14.85 -36.14
C TYR A 202 -13.81 16.33 -36.50
N ALA A 203 -13.80 17.24 -35.52
CA ALA A 203 -13.90 18.68 -35.77
C ALA A 203 -12.58 19.32 -36.21
N GLU A 204 -11.44 18.88 -35.67
CA GLU A 204 -10.15 19.56 -35.83
C GLU A 204 -9.16 18.81 -36.73
N HIS A 205 -9.25 17.48 -36.85
CA HIS A 205 -8.33 16.68 -37.66
C HIS A 205 -8.18 17.17 -39.10
N PRO A 206 -9.24 17.60 -39.83
CA PRO A 206 -9.09 18.10 -41.20
C PRO A 206 -8.22 19.35 -41.31
N THR A 207 -8.20 20.20 -40.27
CA THR A 207 -7.45 21.45 -40.23
C THR A 207 -6.11 21.34 -39.51
N GLN A 208 -6.01 20.42 -38.55
CA GLN A 208 -4.85 20.22 -37.68
C GLN A 208 -4.54 18.71 -37.55
N PRO A 209 -4.13 18.04 -38.64
CA PRO A 209 -3.94 16.59 -38.65
C PRO A 209 -2.76 16.13 -37.79
N GLU A 210 -1.78 16.99 -37.51
CA GLU A 210 -0.67 16.65 -36.61
C GLU A 210 -1.07 16.78 -35.14
N ALA A 211 -1.81 17.83 -34.77
CA ALA A 211 -2.22 18.09 -33.40
C ALA A 211 -3.38 17.20 -32.93
N PHE A 212 -4.30 16.85 -33.83
CA PHE A 212 -5.40 15.93 -33.59
C PHE A 212 -5.28 14.71 -34.51
N SER A 213 -4.17 13.97 -34.40
CA SER A 213 -3.80 12.91 -35.34
C SER A 213 -4.63 11.63 -35.22
N SER A 214 -5.10 11.33 -34.01
CA SER A 214 -5.98 10.19 -33.74
C SER A 214 -6.89 10.49 -32.55
N ILE A 215 -7.91 9.64 -32.31
CA ILE A 215 -8.78 9.78 -31.13
C ILE A 215 -7.98 9.64 -29.82
N PRO A 216 -7.06 8.67 -29.65
CA PRO A 216 -6.20 8.61 -28.46
C PRO A 216 -5.31 9.83 -28.27
N GLU A 217 -4.74 10.40 -29.33
CA GLU A 217 -3.92 11.62 -29.23
C GLU A 217 -4.78 12.84 -28.85
N SER A 218 -5.98 12.95 -29.44
CA SER A 218 -6.99 13.96 -29.06
C SER A 218 -7.44 13.83 -27.59
N MET A 219 -7.28 12.64 -26.99
CA MET A 219 -7.61 12.39 -25.59
C MET A 219 -6.69 13.15 -24.63
N TRP A 220 -5.44 13.39 -25.00
CA TRP A 220 -4.54 14.24 -24.22
C TRP A 220 -5.14 15.64 -24.03
N TRP A 221 -5.56 16.28 -25.12
CA TRP A 221 -6.23 17.58 -25.05
C TRP A 221 -7.51 17.53 -24.20
N ALA A 222 -8.32 16.49 -24.34
CA ALA A 222 -9.56 16.34 -23.59
C ALA A 222 -9.30 16.17 -22.08
N VAL A 223 -8.32 15.36 -21.68
CA VAL A 223 -7.89 15.24 -20.27
C VAL A 223 -7.48 16.61 -19.75
N MET A 224 -6.55 17.28 -20.43
CA MET A 224 -5.99 18.56 -20.00
C MET A 224 -7.05 19.66 -19.86
N THR A 225 -8.04 19.66 -20.74
CA THR A 225 -9.16 20.61 -20.75
C THR A 225 -10.16 20.29 -19.63
N MET A 226 -10.57 19.03 -19.48
CA MET A 226 -11.56 18.62 -18.48
C MET A 226 -11.02 18.70 -17.05
N THR A 227 -9.72 18.47 -16.85
CA THR A 227 -9.05 18.63 -15.54
C THR A 227 -8.62 20.07 -15.25
N THR A 228 -9.02 21.03 -16.10
CA THR A 228 -8.72 22.46 -15.96
C THR A 228 -7.23 22.80 -15.89
N VAL A 229 -6.34 21.93 -16.39
CA VAL A 229 -4.88 22.18 -16.39
C VAL A 229 -4.51 23.05 -17.59
N GLY A 230 -4.96 22.65 -18.79
CA GLY A 230 -4.87 23.45 -20.01
C GLY A 230 -3.46 23.99 -20.32
N TYR A 231 -2.48 23.11 -20.60
CA TYR A 231 -1.12 23.55 -20.98
C TYR A 231 -1.09 24.46 -22.20
N GLY A 232 -2.07 24.35 -23.10
CA GLY A 232 -2.18 25.19 -24.29
C GLY A 232 -1.24 24.78 -25.43
N ASP A 233 -0.63 23.62 -25.32
CA ASP A 233 0.19 22.95 -26.34
C ASP A 233 -0.62 22.52 -27.57
N VAL A 234 -1.87 22.09 -27.36
CA VAL A 234 -2.84 21.78 -28.42
C VAL A 234 -4.14 22.52 -28.12
N THR A 235 -4.73 23.19 -29.12
CA THR A 235 -6.03 23.85 -28.98
C THR A 235 -6.85 23.81 -30.27
N PRO A 236 -8.20 23.77 -30.18
CA PRO A 236 -9.05 23.82 -31.36
C PRO A 236 -9.02 25.21 -32.02
N VAL A 237 -8.83 25.23 -33.33
CA VAL A 237 -8.78 26.48 -34.13
C VAL A 237 -10.06 26.70 -34.93
N THR A 238 -10.84 25.64 -35.19
CA THR A 238 -12.09 25.74 -35.93
C THR A 238 -13.22 26.28 -35.06
N THR A 239 -14.22 26.90 -35.70
CA THR A 239 -15.43 27.37 -34.99
C THR A 239 -16.15 26.21 -34.30
N ALA A 240 -16.28 25.06 -34.98
CA ALA A 240 -16.93 23.88 -34.42
C ALA A 240 -16.14 23.32 -33.23
N GLY A 241 -14.82 23.19 -33.36
CA GLY A 241 -13.96 22.71 -32.27
C GLY A 241 -13.93 23.65 -31.08
N ARG A 242 -14.01 24.98 -31.27
CA ARG A 242 -14.14 25.94 -30.16
C ARG A 242 -15.46 25.81 -29.42
N ILE A 243 -16.58 25.58 -30.13
CA ILE A 243 -17.88 25.32 -29.50
C ILE A 243 -17.83 24.02 -28.69
N ILE A 244 -17.29 22.95 -29.29
CA ILE A 244 -17.08 21.67 -28.60
C ILE A 244 -16.17 21.86 -27.39
N GLY A 245 -15.06 22.59 -27.53
CA GLY A 245 -14.14 22.91 -26.45
C GLY A 245 -14.79 23.66 -25.30
N GLY A 246 -15.66 24.63 -25.58
CA GLY A 246 -16.43 25.32 -24.55
C GLY A 246 -17.37 24.37 -23.78
N LEU A 247 -18.06 23.48 -24.49
CA LEU A 247 -18.95 22.49 -23.87
C LEU A 247 -18.17 21.45 -23.05
N VAL A 248 -17.05 20.97 -23.57
CA VAL A 248 -16.16 20.01 -22.88
C VAL A 248 -15.55 20.64 -21.63
N ALA A 249 -15.12 21.91 -21.69
CA ALA A 249 -14.62 22.62 -20.52
C ALA A 249 -15.69 22.77 -19.44
N LEU A 250 -16.90 23.23 -19.81
CA LEU A 250 -18.00 23.44 -18.86
C LEU A 250 -18.43 22.13 -18.17
N THR A 251 -18.59 21.06 -18.95
CA THR A 251 -19.00 19.76 -18.42
C THR A 251 -17.85 19.07 -17.66
N GLY A 252 -16.62 19.19 -18.16
CA GLY A 252 -15.42 18.62 -17.56
C GLY A 252 -15.19 19.09 -16.13
N VAL A 253 -15.27 20.40 -15.90
CA VAL A 253 -15.16 21.00 -14.55
C VAL A 253 -16.14 20.35 -13.58
N GLY A 254 -17.40 20.14 -13.99
CA GLY A 254 -18.42 19.53 -13.14
C GLY A 254 -18.11 18.07 -12.80
N PHE A 255 -17.82 17.24 -13.80
CA PHE A 255 -17.61 15.81 -13.60
C PHE A 255 -16.29 15.48 -12.90
N PHE A 256 -15.21 16.16 -13.25
CA PHE A 256 -13.89 15.92 -12.64
C PHE A 256 -13.75 16.55 -11.25
N ALA A 257 -14.63 17.48 -10.84
CA ALA A 257 -14.70 17.97 -9.47
C ALA A 257 -15.44 17.02 -8.50
N MET A 258 -16.32 16.15 -9.02
CA MET A 258 -17.13 15.26 -8.17
C MET A 258 -16.31 14.31 -7.27
N PRO A 259 -15.21 13.67 -7.70
CA PRO A 259 -14.41 12.83 -6.81
C PRO A 259 -13.90 13.58 -5.58
N ALA A 260 -13.47 14.83 -5.74
CA ALA A 260 -13.04 15.66 -4.62
C ALA A 260 -14.20 15.95 -3.65
N GLY A 261 -15.40 16.24 -4.18
CA GLY A 261 -16.61 16.45 -3.38
C GLY A 261 -17.04 15.20 -2.60
N ILE A 262 -17.04 14.03 -3.24
CA ILE A 262 -17.35 12.74 -2.63
C ILE A 262 -16.38 12.44 -1.48
N LEU A 263 -15.08 12.66 -1.71
CA LEU A 263 -14.05 12.47 -0.69
C LEU A 263 -14.24 13.44 0.48
N ALA A 264 -14.46 14.73 0.21
CA ALA A 264 -14.68 15.73 1.24
C ALA A 264 -15.89 15.38 2.13
N TYR A 265 -16.99 14.95 1.51
CA TYR A 265 -18.17 14.46 2.22
C TYR A 265 -17.84 13.21 3.07
N GLY A 266 -17.14 12.23 2.49
CA GLY A 266 -16.74 11.02 3.21
C GLY A 266 -15.81 11.29 4.40
N PHE A 267 -14.88 12.23 4.30
CA PHE A 267 -14.06 12.65 5.44
C PHE A 267 -14.92 13.26 6.55
N SER A 268 -15.86 14.14 6.20
CA SER A 268 -16.78 14.76 7.16
C SER A 268 -17.61 13.70 7.89
N GLU A 269 -18.14 12.71 7.16
CA GLU A 269 -18.92 11.59 7.68
C GLU A 269 -18.10 10.77 8.70
N VAL A 270 -16.93 10.27 8.30
CA VAL A 270 -16.10 9.42 9.18
C VAL A 270 -15.59 10.19 10.41
N ILE A 271 -15.20 11.45 10.26
CA ILE A 271 -14.72 12.27 11.39
C ILE A 271 -15.87 12.57 12.36
N SER A 272 -17.07 12.86 11.85
CA SER A 272 -18.25 13.16 12.67
C SER A 272 -18.69 11.94 13.48
N GLU A 273 -18.71 10.76 12.86
CA GLU A 273 -18.98 9.49 13.54
C GLU A 273 -17.97 9.21 14.67
N LYS A 274 -16.67 9.39 14.40
CA LYS A 274 -15.62 9.20 15.42
C LYS A 274 -15.83 10.15 16.60
N LYS A 275 -16.16 11.42 16.34
CA LYS A 275 -16.46 12.41 17.39
C LYS A 275 -17.71 12.04 18.20
N GLN A 276 -18.76 11.53 17.56
CA GLN A 276 -19.98 11.11 18.24
C GLN A 276 -19.72 9.90 19.15
N LYS A 277 -19.03 8.86 18.67
CA LYS A 277 -18.65 7.69 19.47
C LYS A 277 -17.81 8.08 20.69
N LEU A 278 -16.89 9.03 20.53
CA LEU A 278 -16.10 9.58 21.64
C LEU A 278 -16.96 10.32 22.67
N LYS A 279 -18.01 11.04 22.24
CA LYS A 279 -18.94 11.72 23.16
C LYS A 279 -19.81 10.73 23.92
N GLU A 280 -20.31 9.70 23.24
CA GLU A 280 -21.13 8.64 23.86
C GLU A 280 -20.32 7.81 24.86
N ALA A 281 -19.07 7.47 24.54
CA ALA A 281 -18.17 6.76 25.46
C ALA A 281 -17.81 7.58 26.72
N LYS A 282 -17.88 8.91 26.63
CA LYS A 282 -17.59 9.83 27.75
C LYS A 282 -18.84 10.22 28.55
N ARG A 283 -20.05 9.77 28.17
CA ARG A 283 -21.26 10.03 28.98
C ARG A 283 -21.22 9.18 30.25
N PRO A 284 -21.28 9.77 31.45
CA PRO A 284 -21.46 9.01 32.67
C PRO A 284 -22.80 8.26 32.60
N ARG A 285 -22.80 7.00 33.02
CA ARG A 285 -24.00 6.16 33.12
C ARG A 285 -24.96 6.70 34.17
#